data_AF-A0A1V5J3U0-F1
#
_entry.id   AF-A0A1V5J3U0-F1
#
_cell.length_a   1.000
_cell.length_b   1.000
_cell.length_c   1.000
_cell.angle_alpha   90.00
_cell.angle_beta   90.00
_cell.angle_gamma   90.00
#
_symmetry.space_group_name_H-M   'P 1'
#
loop_
_entity.id
_entity.type
_entity.pdbx_description
1 polymer ?
#
loop_
_entity_poly.entity_id
_entity_poly.type
_entity_poly.pdbx_seq_one_letter_code
_entity_poly.pdbx_strand_id
1 'polypeptide(L)' 'MVSPKIVGDCVGLHPLVVIGALLIGGALFGVVGMLLAVPVTAVLFILGQRLLVDPAR' A
#
# COMPACT_ATOMS: atom_id res chain seq x y z
N MET A 1 -8.62 -19.65 20.27
CA MET A 1 -8.45 -18.36 19.59
C MET A 1 -7.37 -18.54 18.54
N VAL A 2 -7.78 -18.85 17.31
CA VAL A 2 -6.87 -18.75 16.18
C VAL A 2 -6.70 -17.25 16.00
N SER A 3 -5.65 -16.67 16.57
CA SER A 3 -5.19 -15.35 16.13
C SER A 3 -4.90 -15.53 14.65
N PRO A 4 -5.71 -14.98 13.74
CA PRO A 4 -5.35 -15.09 12.35
C PRO A 4 -4.08 -14.27 12.25
N LYS A 5 -2.97 -14.91 11.86
CA LYS A 5 -1.72 -14.27 11.43
C LYS A 5 -1.90 -13.26 10.27
N ILE A 6 -3.14 -12.89 9.95
CA ILE A 6 -3.59 -12.15 8.79
C ILE A 6 -3.64 -10.64 9.07
N VAL A 7 -3.63 -10.21 10.34
CA VAL A 7 -3.56 -8.78 10.71
C VAL A 7 -2.12 -8.33 11.03
N GLY A 8 -1.16 -9.27 11.09
CA GLY A 8 0.14 -9.10 11.76
C GLY A 8 1.21 -8.30 11.01
N ASP A 9 1.11 -8.15 9.69
CA ASP A 9 1.91 -7.17 8.95
C ASP A 9 0.91 -6.17 8.37
N CYS A 10 1.05 -4.87 8.67
CA CYS A 10 0.18 -3.81 8.14
C CYS A 10 0.23 -3.80 6.60
N VAL A 11 -0.51 -4.68 5.92
CA VAL A 11 -0.42 -4.92 4.47
C VAL A 11 1.00 -5.30 3.97
N GLY A 12 2.06 -5.30 4.81
CA GLY A 12 3.46 -5.29 4.35
C GLY A 12 3.94 -3.89 3.90
N LEU A 13 3.10 -2.87 4.03
CA LEU A 13 3.38 -1.50 3.62
C LEU A 13 3.90 -0.72 4.82
N HIS A 14 5.21 -0.44 4.84
CA HIS A 14 5.85 0.27 5.93
C HIS A 14 5.14 1.63 6.17
N PRO A 15 4.86 2.06 7.42
CA PRO A 15 4.13 3.31 7.69
C PRO A 15 4.73 4.55 6.99
N LEU A 16 6.05 4.57 6.83
CA LEU A 16 6.78 5.57 6.05
C LEU A 16 6.36 5.64 4.58
N VAL A 17 6.02 4.50 3.95
CA VAL A 17 5.54 4.45 2.56
C VAL A 17 4.17 5.10 2.44
N VAL A 18 3.30 4.89 3.41
CA VAL A 18 1.97 5.54 3.45
C VAL A 18 2.11 7.05 3.62
N ILE A 19 2.95 7.49 4.56
CA ILE A 19 3.23 8.92 4.77
C ILE A 19 3.86 9.54 3.52
N GLY A 20 4.84 8.87 2.91
CA GLY A 20 5.47 9.31 1.66
C GLY A 20 4.47 9.44 0.52
N ALA A 21 3.57 8.45 0.34
CA ALA A 21 2.52 8.49 -0.67
C ALA A 21 1.53 9.64 -0.44
N LEU A 22 1.14 9.91 0.81
CA LEU A 22 0.27 11.04 1.16
C LEU A 22 0.91 12.39 0.87
N LEU A 23 2.21 12.55 1.17
CA LEU A 23 2.95 13.78 0.89
C LEU A 23 3.14 13.99 -0.62
N ILE A 24 3.51 12.94 -1.37
CA ILE A 24 3.70 13.01 -2.82
C ILE A 24 2.35 13.24 -3.52
N GLY A 25 1.32 12.48 -3.17
CA GLY A 25 -0.03 12.66 -3.71
C GLY A 25 -0.60 14.03 -3.37
N GLY A 26 -0.43 14.46 -2.12
CA GLY A 26 -0.80 15.80 -1.65
C GLY A 26 -0.10 16.92 -2.39
N ALA A 27 1.19 16.77 -2.70
CA ALA A 27 1.95 17.77 -3.46
C ALA A 27 1.56 17.85 -4.94
N LEU A 28 1.14 16.74 -5.56
CA LEU A 28 0.82 16.69 -6.99
C LEU A 28 -0.61 17.20 -7.31
N PHE A 29 -1.60 16.84 -6.50
CA PHE A 29 -3.02 17.13 -6.75
C PHE A 29 -3.76 17.72 -5.54
N GLY A 30 -3.04 18.14 -4.50
CA GLY A 30 -3.64 18.67 -3.28
C GLY A 30 -4.47 17.61 -2.54
N VAL A 31 -5.63 18.02 -2.03
CA VAL A 31 -6.53 17.16 -1.25
C VAL A 31 -6.98 15.93 -2.03
N VAL A 32 -7.22 16.06 -3.35
CA VAL A 32 -7.63 14.94 -4.20
C VAL A 32 -6.51 13.89 -4.30
N GLY A 33 -5.26 14.34 -4.40
CA GLY A 33 -4.12 13.44 -4.43
C GLY A 33 -3.85 12.75 -3.10
N MET A 34 -4.12 13.40 -1.96
CA MET A 34 -4.10 12.74 -0.65
C MET A 34 -5.18 11.67 -0.52
N LEU A 35 -6.40 11.94 -0.99
CA LEU A 35 -7.51 10.99 -0.95
C LEU A 35 -7.22 9.73 -1.80
N LEU A 36 -6.60 9.91 -2.96
CA LEU A 36 -6.25 8.83 -3.87
C LEU A 36 -4.90 8.16 -3.56
N ALA A 37 -4.01 8.80 -2.80
CA ALA A 37 -2.69 8.25 -2.48
C ALA A 37 -2.78 6.86 -1.83
N VAL A 38 -3.61 6.73 -0.80
CA VAL A 38 -3.76 5.46 -0.06
C VAL A 38 -4.26 4.31 -0.95
N PRO A 39 -5.39 4.44 -1.68
CA PRO A 39 -5.87 3.35 -2.54
C PRO A 39 -4.91 3.05 -3.68
N VAL A 40 -4.26 4.06 -4.28
CA VAL A 40 -3.27 3.84 -5.35
C VAL A 40 -2.07 3.05 -4.85
N THR A 41 -1.51 3.42 -3.69
CA THR A 41 -0.38 2.69 -3.11
C THR A 41 -0.76 1.27 -2.70
N ALA A 42 -1.97 1.05 -2.18
CA ALA A 42 -2.46 -0.29 -1.86
C ALA A 42 -2.58 -1.17 -3.13
N VAL A 43 -3.14 -0.64 -4.22
CA VAL A 43 -3.27 -1.37 -5.49
C VAL A 43 -1.89 -1.71 -6.08
N LEU A 44 -0.97 -0.74 -6.10
CA LEU A 44 0.40 -0.96 -6.58
C LEU A 44 1.13 -2.01 -5.76
N PHE A 45 0.96 -1.98 -4.44
CA PHE A 45 1.57 -2.96 -3.55
C PHE A 45 1.02 -4.37 -3.81
N ILE A 46 -0.30 -4.53 -3.92
CA ILE A 46 -0.92 -5.82 -4.22
C ILE A 46 -0.48 -6.33 -5.59
N LEU A 47 -0.42 -5.45 -6.59
CA LEU A 47 0.03 -5.82 -7.94
C LEU A 47 1.50 -6.24 -7.95
N GLY A 48 2.36 -5.50 -7.24
CA GLY A 48 3.77 -5.85 -7.06
C GLY A 48 3.92 -7.18 -6.33
N GLN A 49 3.15 -7.41 -5.27
CA GLN A 49 3.15 -8.68 -4.55
C GLN A 49 2.67 -9.83 -5.43
N ARG A 50 1.62 -9.63 -6.23
CA ARG A 50 1.16 -10.64 -7.19
C ARG A 50 2.23 -10.95 -8.24
N LEU A 51 2.85 -9.94 -8.85
CA LEU A 51 3.85 -10.14 -9.89
C LEU A 51 5.19 -10.69 -9.37
N LEU A 52 5.63 -10.29 -8.17
CA LEU A 52 6.89 -10.78 -7.57
C LEU A 52 6.73 -12.14 -6.87
N VAL A 53 5.55 -12.50 -6.35
CA VAL A 53 5.32 -13.77 -5.65
C VAL A 53 4.77 -14.87 -6.58
N ASP A 54 4.10 -14.53 -7.69
CA ASP A 54 3.66 -15.49 -8.72
C ASP A 54 4.54 -15.60 -10.00
N PRO A 55 5.90 -15.47 -10.01
CA PRO A 55 6.70 -15.86 -11.18
C PRO A 55 7.04 -17.36 -11.23
N ALA A 56 6.55 -18.18 -10.29
CA ALA A 56 6.94 -19.60 -10.19
C ALA A 56 5.79 -20.55 -9.85
N ARG A 57 4.62 -20.38 -10.47
CA ARG A 57 3.74 -21.52 -10.75
C ARG A 57 3.70 -21.79 -12.24
#